data_AF-A0A838N2Q4-F1
#
_entry.id   AF-A0A838N2Q4-F1
#
_cell.length_a   1.000
_cell.length_b   1.000
_cell.length_c   1.000
_cell.angle_alpha   90.00
_cell.angle_beta   90.00
_cell.angle_gamma   90.00
#
_symmetry.space_group_name_H-M   'P 1'
#
loop_
_entity.id
_entity.type
_entity.pdbx_description
1 polymer ?
#
loop_
_entity_poly.entity_id
_entity_poly.type
_entity_poly.pdbx_seq_one_letter_code
_entity_poly.pdbx_strand_id
1 'polypeptide(L)' 'KHEDYRRPPTPDETPGHDDVTLYFNCPDVDAAYEHVIANGVKIRAPEVMHYGMKQMTIRDPDGFDLCFQQPVAIA' A
#
# COMPACT_ATOMS: atom_id res chain seq x y z
N LYS A 1 -9.97 13.88 26.01
CA LYS A 1 -10.12 15.11 25.19
C LYS A 1 -9.94 14.67 23.74
N HIS A 2 -10.90 14.95 22.85
CA HIS A 2 -10.73 14.67 21.43
C HIS A 2 -9.94 15.84 20.83
N GLU A 3 -8.81 15.57 20.19
CA GLU A 3 -8.15 16.56 19.35
C GLU A 3 -8.97 16.75 18.07
N ASP A 4 -9.09 18.00 17.64
CA ASP A 4 -9.66 18.33 16.34
C ASP A 4 -8.63 17.88 15.29
N TYR A 5 -8.86 16.71 14.66
CA TYR A 5 -7.98 16.07 13.67
C TYR A 5 -7.85 16.87 12.36
N ARG A 6 -7.83 18.20 12.42
CA ARG A 6 -7.52 19.02 11.26
C ARG A 6 -6.08 18.74 10.88
N ARG A 7 -5.89 18.23 9.66
CA ARG A 7 -4.57 18.18 9.03
C ARG A 7 -3.97 19.59 9.09
N PRO A 8 -2.73 19.74 9.59
CA PRO A 8 -2.07 21.05 9.58
C PRO A 8 -2.03 21.60 8.14
N PRO A 9 -2.12 22.93 7.95
CA PRO A 9 -2.18 23.54 6.63
C PRO A 9 -0.93 23.25 5.79
N THR A 10 0.19 22.98 6.44
CA THR A 10 1.44 22.52 5.85
C THR A 10 1.72 21.10 6.33
N PRO A 11 1.97 20.14 5.43
CA PRO A 11 2.51 18.84 5.80
C PRO A 11 3.77 19.01 6.65
N ASP A 12 3.96 18.12 7.62
CA ASP A 12 5.26 18.00 8.26
C ASP A 12 6.25 17.51 7.20
N GLU A 13 7.33 18.26 6.96
CA GLU A 13 8.36 17.92 5.97
C GLU A 13 9.36 16.88 6.49
N THR A 14 9.04 16.24 7.61
CA THR A 14 9.86 15.15 8.16
C THR A 14 10.15 14.15 7.05
N PRO A 15 11.43 13.82 6.78
CA PRO A 15 11.79 12.91 5.73
C PRO A 15 11.07 11.57 5.90
N GLY A 16 10.65 11.04 4.77
CA GLY A 16 10.13 9.69 4.65
C GLY A 16 11.00 8.61 5.29
N HIS A 17 10.39 7.44 5.52
CA HIS A 17 11.09 6.26 6.03
C HIS A 17 11.23 5.21 4.93
N ASP A 18 12.46 4.94 4.50
CA ASP A 18 12.75 3.89 3.51
C ASP A 18 12.73 2.47 4.10
N ASP A 19 12.62 2.35 5.43
CA ASP A 19 12.70 1.11 6.21
C ASP A 19 11.34 0.61 6.75
N VAL A 20 10.25 1.30 6.41
CA VAL A 20 8.91 0.98 6.91
C VAL A 20 8.01 0.46 5.79
N THR A 21 7.39 -0.69 6.05
CA THR A 21 6.33 -1.25 5.21
C THR A 21 4.99 -1.23 5.94
N LEU A 22 3.99 -0.63 5.31
CA LEU A 22 2.60 -0.62 5.77
C LEU A 22 1.80 -1.69 5.04
N TYR A 23 1.10 -2.53 5.80
CA TYR A 23 0.28 -3.61 5.24
C TYR A 23 -1.20 -3.27 5.31
N PHE A 24 -1.87 -3.34 4.16
CA PHE A 24 -3.30 -3.08 4.01
C PHE A 24 -4.01 -4.36 3.58
N ASN A 25 -5.02 -4.77 4.34
CA ASN A 25 -5.93 -5.81 3.89
C ASN A 25 -6.78 -5.25 2.74
N CYS A 26 -6.62 -5.82 1.57
CA CYS A 26 -7.29 -5.42 0.35
C CYS A 26 -8.20 -6.57 -0.09
N PRO A 27 -9.53 -6.38 -0.16
CA PRO A 27 -10.44 -7.44 -0.58
C PRO A 27 -10.21 -7.93 -2.01
N ASP A 28 -9.66 -7.07 -2.88
CA ASP A 28 -9.35 -7.36 -4.27
C ASP A 28 -8.04 -6.66 -4.68
N VAL A 29 -6.94 -7.41 -4.59
CA VAL A 29 -5.60 -6.89 -4.94
C VAL A 29 -5.45 -6.68 -6.45
N ASP A 30 -6.19 -7.42 -7.28
CA ASP A 30 -6.12 -7.27 -8.74
C ASP A 30 -6.77 -5.95 -9.18
N ALA A 31 -7.93 -5.61 -8.62
CA ALA A 31 -8.58 -4.32 -8.87
C ALA A 31 -7.71 -3.15 -8.40
N ALA A 32 -7.02 -3.30 -7.26
CA ALA A 32 -6.06 -2.30 -6.79
C ALA A 32 -4.88 -2.14 -7.77
N TYR A 33 -4.34 -3.24 -8.28
CA TYR A 33 -3.29 -3.21 -9.31
C TYR A 33 -3.74 -2.49 -10.58
N GLU A 34 -4.92 -2.84 -11.11
CA GLU A 34 -5.50 -2.20 -12.30
C GLU A 34 -5.67 -0.70 -12.11
N HIS A 35 -6.18 -0.28 -10.94
CA HIS A 35 -6.31 1.12 -10.60
C HIS A 35 -4.98 1.86 -10.59
N VAL A 36 -3.94 1.26 -10.00
CA VAL A 36 -2.61 1.86 -9.87
C VAL A 36 -1.95 2.03 -11.25
N ILE A 37 -1.98 0.99 -12.10
CA ILE A 37 -1.39 1.09 -13.44
C ILE A 37 -2.17 2.04 -14.37
N ALA A 38 -3.50 2.13 -14.21
CA ALA A 38 -4.32 3.08 -14.96
C ALA A 38 -3.96 4.54 -14.65
N ASN A 39 -3.42 4.79 -13.45
CA ASN A 39 -2.89 6.11 -13.04
C ASN A 39 -1.40 6.31 -13.41
N GLY A 40 -0.83 5.43 -14.24
CA GLY A 40 0.52 5.60 -14.80
C GLY A 40 1.67 5.15 -13.89
N VAL A 41 1.36 4.50 -12.76
CA VAL A 41 2.37 3.97 -11.85
C VAL A 41 2.90 2.63 -12.40
N LYS A 42 4.22 2.51 -12.53
CA LYS A 42 4.88 1.30 -13.04
C LYS A 42 5.26 0.38 -11.89
N ILE A 43 4.50 -0.68 -11.70
CA ILE A 43 4.68 -1.65 -10.62
C ILE A 43 4.60 -3.08 -11.14
N ARG A 44 5.04 -4.05 -10.34
CA ARG A 44 4.89 -5.48 -10.65
C ARG A 44 3.45 -5.92 -10.41
N ALA A 45 3.00 -6.88 -11.19
CA ALA A 45 1.71 -7.53 -10.97
C ALA A 45 1.67 -8.23 -9.60
N PRO A 46 0.49 -8.37 -8.98
CA PRO A 46 0.36 -9.08 -7.72
C PRO A 46 0.82 -10.54 -7.83
N GLU A 47 1.55 -11.01 -6.83
CA GLU A 47 2.07 -12.38 -6.76
C GLU A 47 1.53 -13.12 -5.53
N VAL A 48 1.31 -14.42 -5.65
CA VAL A 48 0.96 -15.27 -4.51
C VAL A 48 2.24 -15.72 -3.82
N MET A 49 2.44 -15.24 -2.61
CA MET A 49 3.60 -15.56 -1.78
C MET A 49 3.48 -16.98 -1.20
N HIS A 50 4.61 -17.59 -0.85
CA HIS A 50 4.68 -18.98 -0.35
C HIS A 50 3.89 -19.25 0.94
N TYR A 51 3.47 -18.20 1.64
CA TYR A 51 2.67 -18.26 2.87
C TYR A 51 1.17 -17.99 2.63
N GLY A 52 0.70 -18.05 1.37
CA GLY A 52 -0.73 -18.02 1.07
C GLY A 52 -1.36 -16.63 1.04
N MET A 53 -0.57 -15.60 0.74
CA MET A 53 -1.08 -14.24 0.53
C MET A 53 -0.78 -13.78 -0.89
N LYS A 54 -1.80 -13.27 -1.58
CA LYS A 54 -1.61 -12.51 -2.82
C LYS A 54 -1.26 -11.07 -2.45
N GLN A 55 -0.15 -10.57 -2.98
CA GLN A 55 0.40 -9.28 -2.55
C GLN A 55 0.90 -8.43 -3.71
N MET A 56 0.80 -7.11 -3.54
CA MET A 56 1.38 -6.09 -4.40
C MET A 56 1.95 -4.97 -3.52
N THR A 57 3.19 -4.56 -3.79
CA THR A 57 3.84 -3.48 -3.06
C THR A 57 4.13 -2.32 -3.98
N ILE A 58 3.82 -1.10 -3.51
CA ILE A 58 4.15 0.16 -4.19
C ILE A 58 4.98 1.02 -3.24
N ARG A 59 5.87 1.85 -3.79
CA ARG A 59 6.58 2.88 -3.02
C ARG A 59 5.93 4.22 -3.23
N ASP A 60 5.57 4.90 -2.14
CA ASP A 60 5.00 6.24 -2.21
C ASP A 60 6.09 7.33 -2.26
N PRO A 61 5.73 8.60 -2.55
CA PRO A 61 6.69 9.71 -2.58
C PRO A 61 7.33 10.01 -1.23
N ASP A 62 6.72 9.55 -0.13
CA ASP A 62 7.19 9.70 1.24
C ASP A 62 8.08 8.51 1.65
N GLY A 63 8.51 7.67 0.70
CA GLY A 63 9.48 6.60 0.92
C GLY A 63 8.92 5.31 1.52
N PHE A 64 7.64 5.26 1.89
CA PHE A 64 7.04 4.07 2.49
C PHE A 64 6.75 3.00 1.43
N ASP A 65 6.96 1.74 1.81
CA ASP A 65 6.44 0.61 1.05
C ASP A 65 5.00 0.32 1.51
N LEU A 66 4.05 0.39 0.59
CA LEU A 66 2.63 0.09 0.83
C LEU A 66 2.30 -1.26 0.22
N CYS A 67 2.11 -2.27 1.06
CA CYS A 67 1.76 -3.63 0.66
C CYS A 67 0.25 -3.87 0.78
N PHE A 68 -0.40 -4.11 -0.36
CA PHE A 68 -1.80 -4.52 -0.43
C PHE A 68 -1.86 -6.04 -0.49
N GLN A 69 -2.61 -6.65 0.43
CA GLN A 69 -2.62 -8.10 0.57
C GLN A 69 -4.02 -8.69 0.72
N GLN A 70 -4.18 -9.88 0.17
CA GLN A 70 -5.39 -10.69 0.23
C GLN A 70 -5.02 -12.15 0.53
N PRO A 71 -5.68 -12.82 1.49
CA PRO A 71 -5.53 -14.25 1.66
C PRO A 71 -5.98 -14.99 0.40
N VAL A 72 -5.19 -15.95 -0.08
CA VAL A 72 -5.73 -16.91 -1.05
C VAL A 72 -6.58 -17.94 -0.32
N ALA A 73 -7.72 -18.30 -0.88
CA ALA A 73 -8.49 -19.41 -0.34
C ALA A 73 -7.60 -20.67 -0.35
N ILE A 74 -7.48 -21.32 0.81
CA ILE A 74 -6.85 -22.64 0.87
C ILE A 74 -7.85 -23.59 0.20
N ALA A 75 -7.44 -24.20 -0.90
CA ALA A 75 -8.21 -25.24 -1.58
C ALA A 75 -8.33 -26.51 -0.73
#